data_AF-A0A4P8DJB1-F1
#
_entry.id   AF-A0A4P8DJB1-F1
#
_cell.length_a   1.000
_cell.length_b   1.000
_cell.length_c   1.000
_cell.angle_alpha   90.00
_cell.angle_beta   90.00
_cell.angle_gamma   90.00
#
_symmetry.space_group_name_H-M   'P 1'
#
loop_
_entity.id
_entity.type
_entity.pdbx_description
1 polymer ?
#
loop_
_entity_poly.entity_id
_entity_poly.type
_entity_poly.pdbx_seq_one_letter_code
_entity_poly.pdbx_strand_id
1 'polypeptide(L)'
;HRELILPQLAGPGVAAHEVKKQSGFKVIYGPIRSKDLPAFLENGLKATLEMRLKTFTALERIALIPLELVSAMKVGGIVLLLLFLIPLLGRIGEGWTNAFHHGLFSGTAILTAILAGAVFTPLLLPWLPGRAFSVKGLSLGILSVLILLIFGWGDWIIWADRLERLAWLFVILAASAFLAMNFTGASTYTSLSGVRREMHWAIPFQVSACIVG
;
A
#
# COMPACT_ATOMS: atom_id res chain seq x y z
N HIS A 1 -37.31 16.38 12.47
CA HIS A 1 -36.29 15.35 12.80
C HIS A 1 -36.04 14.38 11.64
N ARG A 2 -35.51 14.83 10.48
CA ARG A 2 -35.11 13.97 9.35
C ARG A 2 -33.75 14.42 8.80
N GLU A 3 -32.80 14.60 9.70
CA GLU A 3 -31.43 15.02 9.37
C GLU A 3 -30.46 13.93 9.80
N LEU A 4 -29.52 13.60 8.92
CA LEU A 4 -28.50 12.59 9.14
C LEU A 4 -27.13 13.27 9.05
N ILE A 5 -26.41 13.29 10.17
CA ILE A 5 -25.05 13.84 10.22
C ILE A 5 -24.08 12.73 9.82
N LEU A 6 -23.29 12.98 8.77
CA LEU A 6 -22.25 12.07 8.30
C LEU A 6 -20.87 12.72 8.49
N PRO A 7 -19.80 11.94 8.75
CA PRO A 7 -18.45 12.47 8.74
C PRO A 7 -18.11 13.10 7.38
N GLN A 8 -17.34 14.20 7.38
CA GLN A 8 -16.95 14.88 6.14
C GLN A 8 -16.31 13.94 5.10
N LEU A 9 -15.49 13.00 5.57
CA LEU A 9 -14.78 12.05 4.71
C LEU A 9 -15.67 10.95 4.10
N ALA A 10 -16.94 10.86 4.51
CA ALA A 10 -17.92 9.96 3.86
C ALA A 10 -18.40 10.51 2.51
N GLY A 11 -18.13 11.78 2.19
CA GLY A 11 -18.58 12.47 0.97
C GLY A 11 -18.39 11.67 -0.32
N PRO A 12 -17.17 11.16 -0.62
CA PRO A 12 -16.93 10.39 -1.84
C PRO A 12 -17.73 9.08 -1.94
N GLY A 13 -18.11 8.49 -0.81
CA GLY A 13 -18.82 7.20 -0.76
C GLY A 13 -20.34 7.33 -0.62
N VAL A 14 -20.88 8.53 -0.36
CA VAL A 14 -22.30 8.74 -0.08
C VAL A 14 -22.88 9.80 -1.00
N ALA A 15 -23.78 9.39 -1.88
CA ALA A 15 -24.58 10.28 -2.72
C ALA A 15 -25.73 10.91 -1.91
N ALA A 16 -25.47 12.09 -1.32
CA ALA A 16 -26.46 12.79 -0.48
C ALA A 16 -27.83 13.03 -1.16
N HIS A 17 -27.85 13.23 -2.48
CA HIS A 17 -29.09 13.42 -3.24
C HIS A 17 -29.92 12.13 -3.30
N GLU A 18 -29.28 10.98 -3.48
CA GLU A 18 -29.96 9.67 -3.48
C GLU A 18 -30.46 9.31 -2.08
N VAL A 19 -29.67 9.57 -1.03
CA VAL A 19 -30.13 9.38 0.36
C VAL A 19 -31.43 10.15 0.61
N LYS A 20 -31.48 11.43 0.21
CA LYS A 20 -32.70 12.24 0.35
C LYS A 20 -33.88 11.68 -0.45
N LYS A 21 -33.64 11.24 -1.69
CA LYS A 21 -34.67 10.69 -2.58
C LYS A 21 -35.27 9.39 -2.06
N GLN A 22 -34.44 8.49 -1.56
CA GLN A 22 -34.85 7.13 -1.18
C GLN A 22 -35.34 7.03 0.27
N SER A 23 -34.75 7.81 1.19
CA SER A 23 -35.07 7.72 2.63
C SER A 23 -35.82 8.95 3.18
N GLY A 24 -35.83 10.07 2.45
CA GLY A 24 -36.36 11.34 2.95
C GLY A 24 -35.46 12.05 3.97
N PHE A 25 -34.30 11.49 4.33
CA PHE A 25 -33.33 12.12 5.23
C PHE A 25 -32.45 13.11 4.48
N LYS A 26 -32.31 14.31 5.05
CA LYS A 26 -31.33 15.30 4.60
C LYS A 26 -29.97 14.96 5.19
N VAL A 27 -28.98 14.72 4.33
CA VAL A 27 -27.59 14.52 4.75
C VAL A 27 -26.95 15.87 5.09
N ILE A 28 -26.26 15.92 6.22
CA ILE A 28 -25.42 17.04 6.66
C ILE A 28 -24.02 16.49 6.90
N TYR A 29 -23.02 17.04 6.23
CA TYR A 29 -21.63 16.66 6.48
C TYR A 29 -21.10 17.42 7.69
N GLY A 30 -20.83 16.67 8.76
CA GLY A 30 -20.25 17.15 10.01
C GLY A 30 -18.72 17.10 10.00
N PRO A 31 -18.08 17.20 11.18
CA PRO A 31 -16.62 17.24 11.28
C PRO A 31 -15.95 15.93 10.85
N ILE A 32 -14.65 16.00 10.56
CA ILE A 32 -13.82 14.80 10.30
C ILE A 32 -13.68 13.97 11.58
N ARG A 33 -13.46 14.62 12.73
CA ARG A 33 -13.23 13.95 14.01
C ARG A 33 -14.50 13.98 14.84
N SER A 34 -14.87 12.83 15.42
CA SER A 34 -16.04 12.72 16.28
C SER A 34 -15.98 13.62 17.51
N LYS A 35 -14.78 13.91 18.03
CA LYS A 35 -14.58 14.80 19.18
C LYS A 35 -15.05 16.25 18.93
N ASP A 36 -15.11 16.67 17.66
CA ASP A 36 -15.52 18.03 17.30
C ASP A 36 -17.06 18.14 17.13
N LEU A 37 -17.79 17.03 17.30
CA LEU A 37 -19.24 16.97 17.15
C LEU A 37 -20.00 17.89 18.12
N PRO A 38 -19.66 18.01 19.42
CA PRO A 38 -20.36 18.92 20.32
C PRO A 38 -20.29 20.39 19.84
N ALA A 39 -19.08 20.88 19.53
CA ALA A 39 -18.88 22.23 19.02
C ALA A 39 -19.56 22.44 17.64
N PHE A 40 -19.64 21.40 16.80
CA PHE A 40 -20.38 21.46 15.54
C PHE A 40 -21.90 21.64 15.76
N LEU A 41 -22.48 20.97 16.76
CA LEU A 41 -23.89 21.10 17.11
C LEU A 41 -24.18 22.50 17.69
N GLU A 42 -23.32 22.99 18.58
CA GLU A 42 -23.42 24.34 19.17
C GLU A 42 -23.33 25.45 18.11
N ASN A 43 -22.52 25.24 17.06
CA ASN A 43 -22.41 26.15 15.92
C ASN A 43 -23.58 26.03 14.91
N GLY A 44 -24.68 25.37 15.28
CA GLY A 44 -25.87 25.24 14.44
C GLY A 44 -25.64 24.40 13.18
N LEU A 45 -24.92 23.28 13.32
CA LEU A 45 -24.62 22.32 12.25
C LEU A 45 -23.72 22.90 11.15
N LYS A 46 -22.85 23.85 11.50
CA LYS A 46 -21.87 24.46 10.59
C LYS A 46 -20.46 24.04 10.99
N ALA A 47 -19.83 23.21 10.16
CA ALA A 47 -18.44 22.79 10.36
C ALA A 47 -17.48 23.95 10.03
N THR A 48 -16.62 24.28 10.98
CA THR A 48 -15.52 25.25 10.80
C THR A 48 -14.46 24.71 9.83
N LEU A 49 -13.54 25.56 9.39
CA LEU A 49 -12.44 25.14 8.52
C LEU A 49 -11.56 24.05 9.18
N GLU A 50 -11.25 24.22 10.46
CA GLU A 50 -10.42 23.27 11.23
C GLU A 50 -11.08 21.88 11.31
N MET A 51 -12.40 21.83 11.48
CA MET A 51 -13.18 20.58 11.50
C MET A 51 -13.16 19.83 10.16
N ARG A 52 -12.82 20.52 9.06
CA ARG A 52 -12.77 19.99 7.68
C ARG A 52 -11.36 19.63 7.22
N LEU A 53 -10.33 19.92 8.00
CA LEU A 53 -8.94 19.67 7.62
C LEU A 53 -8.37 18.45 8.34
N LYS A 54 -7.75 17.55 7.58
CA LYS A 54 -6.98 16.42 8.11
C LYS A 54 -5.49 16.77 8.04
N THR A 55 -4.82 16.73 9.20
CA THR A 55 -3.41 17.10 9.35
C THR A 55 -2.43 16.11 8.72
N PHE A 56 -2.82 14.84 8.61
CA PHE A 56 -2.02 13.73 8.08
C PHE A 56 -0.59 13.66 8.66
N THR A 57 -0.46 13.84 9.97
CA THR A 57 0.82 13.81 10.69
C THR A 57 1.46 12.42 10.66
N ALA A 58 2.73 12.31 11.08
CA ALA A 58 3.43 11.02 11.12
C ALA A 58 2.66 9.97 11.95
N LEU A 59 2.10 10.36 13.11
CA LEU A 59 1.29 9.47 13.94
C LEU A 59 0.00 9.02 13.24
N GLU A 60 -0.66 9.93 12.52
CA GLU A 60 -1.87 9.59 11.75
C GLU A 60 -1.54 8.65 10.58
N ARG A 61 -0.35 8.75 10.00
CA ARG A 61 0.16 7.83 8.97
C ARG A 61 0.51 6.46 9.54
N ILE A 62 1.19 6.42 10.69
CA ILE A 62 1.54 5.18 11.39
C ILE A 62 0.28 4.39 11.75
N ALA A 63 -0.80 5.06 12.17
CA ALA A 63 -2.06 4.41 12.49
C ALA A 63 -2.69 3.64 11.31
N LEU A 64 -2.33 3.98 10.06
CA LEU A 64 -2.81 3.31 8.85
C LEU A 64 -1.95 2.11 8.44
N ILE A 65 -0.68 2.06 8.89
CA ILE A 65 0.26 0.98 8.52
C ILE A 65 -0.27 -0.41 8.88
N PRO A 66 -0.83 -0.67 10.08
CA PRO A 66 -1.29 -2.01 10.43
C PRO A 66 -2.35 -2.58 9.46
N LEU A 67 -3.26 -1.73 8.99
CA LEU A 67 -4.30 -2.15 8.05
C LEU A 67 -3.69 -2.61 6.72
N GLU A 68 -2.80 -1.80 6.16
CA GLU A 68 -2.11 -2.09 4.90
C GLU A 68 -1.16 -3.29 5.04
N LEU A 69 -0.46 -3.39 6.17
CA LEU A 69 0.43 -4.50 6.47
C LEU A 69 -0.33 -5.82 6.56
N VAL A 70 -1.47 -5.86 7.27
CA VAL A 70 -2.29 -7.08 7.37
C VAL A 70 -2.81 -7.49 5.98
N SER A 71 -3.25 -6.53 5.16
CA SER A 71 -3.69 -6.80 3.79
C SER A 71 -2.54 -7.38 2.94
N ALA A 72 -1.38 -6.73 2.98
CA ALA A 72 -0.19 -7.17 2.25
C ALA A 72 0.31 -8.54 2.71
N MET A 73 0.33 -8.81 4.02
CA MET A 73 0.77 -10.09 4.58
C MET A 73 -0.16 -11.24 4.22
N LYS A 74 -1.48 -11.00 4.12
CA LYS A 74 -2.43 -12.03 3.65
C LYS A 74 -2.13 -12.46 2.21
N VAL A 75 -1.97 -11.49 1.32
CA VAL A 75 -1.64 -11.77 -0.09
C VAL A 75 -0.24 -12.38 -0.19
N GLY A 76 0.75 -11.77 0.47
CA GLY A 76 2.13 -12.25 0.49
C GLY A 76 2.28 -13.67 1.05
N GLY A 77 1.50 -14.03 2.08
CA GLY A 77 1.46 -15.38 2.62
C GLY A 77 0.92 -16.41 1.63
N ILE A 78 -0.10 -16.06 0.85
CA ILE A 78 -0.62 -16.92 -0.23
C ILE A 78 0.45 -17.09 -1.32
N VAL A 79 1.11 -16.00 -1.75
CA VAL A 79 2.18 -16.06 -2.74
C VAL A 79 3.35 -16.93 -2.25
N LEU A 80 3.79 -16.74 -1.01
CA LEU A 80 4.89 -17.52 -0.43
C LEU A 80 4.54 -19.02 -0.35
N LEU A 81 3.30 -19.35 0.04
CA LEU A 81 2.82 -20.73 0.06
C LEU A 81 2.89 -21.37 -1.33
N LEU A 82 2.45 -20.66 -2.37
CA LEU A 82 2.52 -21.13 -3.75
C LEU A 82 3.97 -21.33 -4.21
N LEU A 83 4.85 -20.37 -3.92
CA LEU A 83 6.28 -20.44 -4.26
C LEU A 83 6.99 -21.59 -3.53
N PHE A 84 6.54 -21.96 -2.34
CA PHE A 84 7.06 -23.13 -1.63
C PHE A 84 6.53 -24.46 -2.19
N LEU A 85 5.25 -24.50 -2.61
CA LEU A 85 4.60 -25.71 -3.13
C LEU A 85 5.06 -26.08 -4.55
N ILE A 86 5.28 -25.11 -5.44
CA ILE A 86 5.63 -25.36 -6.85
C ILE A 86 6.91 -26.20 -6.98
N PRO A 87 8.04 -25.86 -6.32
CA PRO A 87 9.26 -26.67 -6.35
C PRO A 87 9.08 -28.04 -5.68
N LEU A 88 8.28 -28.10 -4.60
CA LEU A 88 8.01 -29.33 -3.85
C LEU A 88 7.28 -30.38 -4.72
N LEU A 89 6.35 -29.93 -5.57
CA LEU A 89 5.59 -30.78 -6.49
C LEU A 89 6.35 -31.07 -7.79
N GLY A 90 7.11 -30.09 -8.29
CA GLY A 90 7.78 -30.18 -9.61
C GLY A 90 9.14 -30.88 -9.59
N ARG A 91 9.84 -30.91 -8.45
CA ARG A 91 11.16 -31.55 -8.32
C ARG A 91 11.09 -32.75 -7.39
N ILE A 92 10.52 -33.84 -7.88
CA ILE A 92 10.64 -35.18 -7.27
C ILE A 92 12.12 -35.61 -7.39
N GLY A 93 12.99 -35.11 -6.49
CA GLY A 93 14.40 -35.52 -6.48
C GLY A 93 15.38 -34.60 -5.75
N GLU A 94 15.12 -33.29 -5.61
CA GLU A 94 16.12 -32.34 -5.06
C GLU A 94 15.99 -32.05 -3.56
N GLY A 95 15.02 -32.68 -2.88
CA GLY A 95 14.95 -32.71 -1.42
C GLY A 95 14.45 -31.43 -0.72
N TRP A 96 14.03 -31.61 0.53
CA TRP A 96 13.48 -30.58 1.42
C TRP A 96 14.43 -29.40 1.66
N THR A 97 15.75 -29.63 1.55
CA THR A 97 16.79 -28.63 1.79
C THR A 97 16.76 -27.53 0.74
N ASN A 98 16.62 -27.86 -0.55
CA ASN A 98 16.59 -26.87 -1.61
C ASN A 98 15.30 -26.04 -1.56
N ALA A 99 14.15 -26.68 -1.32
CA ALA A 99 12.87 -26.00 -1.13
C ALA A 99 12.91 -25.02 0.06
N PHE A 100 13.60 -25.37 1.15
CA PHE A 100 13.76 -24.50 2.31
C PHE A 100 14.65 -23.29 2.02
N HIS A 101 15.78 -23.47 1.34
CA HIS A 101 16.67 -22.36 0.97
C HIS A 101 16.01 -21.39 -0.02
N HIS A 102 15.38 -21.88 -1.08
CA HIS A 102 14.65 -21.03 -2.04
C HIS A 102 13.41 -20.38 -1.41
N GLY A 103 12.69 -21.11 -0.56
CA GLY A 103 11.53 -20.58 0.16
C GLY A 103 11.91 -19.48 1.14
N LEU A 104 13.02 -19.64 1.88
CA LEU A 104 13.54 -18.62 2.78
C LEU A 104 13.98 -17.37 2.00
N PHE A 105 14.69 -17.55 0.88
CA PHE A 105 15.11 -16.46 0.01
C PHE A 105 13.89 -15.66 -0.51
N SER A 106 12.92 -16.36 -1.11
CA SER A 106 11.66 -15.78 -1.60
C SER A 106 10.88 -15.06 -0.49
N GLY A 107 10.84 -15.66 0.70
CA GLY A 107 10.21 -15.07 1.88
C GLY A 107 10.87 -13.75 2.29
N THR A 108 12.20 -13.69 2.31
CA THR A 108 12.92 -12.44 2.60
C THR A 108 12.67 -11.36 1.55
N ALA A 109 12.58 -11.73 0.26
CA ALA A 109 12.29 -10.80 -0.82
C ALA A 109 10.89 -10.18 -0.68
N ILE A 110 9.86 -11.03 -0.49
CA ILE A 110 8.48 -10.59 -0.32
C ILE A 110 8.35 -9.72 0.94
N LEU A 111 8.95 -10.14 2.06
CA LEU A 111 8.92 -9.37 3.30
C LEU A 111 9.58 -8.00 3.12
N THR A 112 10.70 -7.93 2.40
CA THR A 112 11.38 -6.67 2.09
C THR A 112 10.47 -5.75 1.27
N ALA A 113 9.82 -6.28 0.23
CA ALA A 113 8.91 -5.49 -0.60
C ALA A 113 7.72 -4.95 0.22
N ILE A 114 7.16 -5.77 1.12
CA ILE A 114 6.08 -5.38 2.02
C ILE A 114 6.53 -4.29 2.99
N LEU A 115 7.69 -4.44 3.63
CA LEU A 115 8.22 -3.43 4.54
C LEU A 115 8.51 -2.12 3.81
N ALA A 116 9.12 -2.17 2.63
CA ALA A 116 9.42 -0.99 1.83
C ALA A 116 8.14 -0.25 1.41
N GLY A 117 7.17 -0.96 0.83
CA GLY A 117 5.95 -0.36 0.28
C GLY A 117 4.89 -0.01 1.33
N ALA A 118 4.59 -0.91 2.27
CA ALA A 118 3.49 -0.74 3.21
C ALA A 118 3.89 -0.08 4.54
N VAL A 119 5.16 -0.13 4.94
CA VAL A 119 5.63 0.41 6.24
C VAL A 119 6.49 1.66 6.06
N PHE A 120 7.59 1.55 5.32
CA PHE A 120 8.55 2.65 5.21
C PHE A 120 8.06 3.77 4.30
N THR A 121 7.32 3.46 3.22
CA THR A 121 6.79 4.50 2.32
C THR A 121 5.88 5.52 3.03
N PRO A 122 4.82 5.12 3.76
CA PRO A 122 3.98 6.08 4.48
C PRO A 122 4.72 6.79 5.60
N LEU A 123 5.69 6.13 6.25
CA LEU A 123 6.50 6.75 7.30
C LEU A 123 7.35 7.90 6.72
N LEU A 124 7.99 7.66 5.58
CA LEU A 124 8.94 8.58 4.95
C LEU A 124 8.30 9.49 3.89
N LEU A 125 6.98 9.41 3.71
CA LEU A 125 6.25 10.00 2.59
C LEU A 125 6.61 11.45 2.22
N PRO A 126 6.79 12.40 3.17
CA PRO A 126 7.12 13.79 2.87
C PRO A 126 8.52 13.97 2.29
N TRP A 127 9.44 13.06 2.58
CA TRP A 127 10.84 13.14 2.16
C TRP A 127 11.14 12.34 0.89
N LEU A 128 10.25 11.43 0.50
CA LEU A 128 10.43 10.61 -0.69
C LEU A 128 10.25 11.43 -1.98
N PRO A 129 11.07 11.20 -3.01
CA PRO A 129 11.03 11.96 -4.25
C PRO A 129 9.74 11.68 -5.05
N GLY A 130 9.35 12.66 -5.86
CA GLY A 130 8.22 12.55 -6.78
C GLY A 130 6.85 12.82 -6.15
N ARG A 131 5.85 12.99 -7.04
CA ARG A 131 4.45 13.24 -6.66
C ARG A 131 3.61 11.96 -6.60
N ALA A 132 3.92 11.00 -7.46
CA ALA A 132 3.23 9.72 -7.57
C ALA A 132 3.65 8.76 -6.44
N PHE A 133 2.70 8.02 -5.88
CA PHE A 133 2.98 7.04 -4.82
C PHE A 133 3.80 5.85 -5.33
N SER A 134 3.57 5.42 -6.56
CA SER A 134 4.37 4.44 -7.31
C SER A 134 5.85 4.81 -7.35
N VAL A 135 6.18 6.08 -7.60
CA VAL A 135 7.56 6.58 -7.63
C VAL A 135 8.17 6.60 -6.23
N LYS A 136 7.40 7.02 -5.22
CA LYS A 136 7.84 6.99 -3.82
C LYS A 136 8.11 5.56 -3.35
N GLY A 137 7.21 4.63 -3.63
CA GLY A 137 7.40 3.20 -3.35
C GLY A 137 8.59 2.63 -4.09
N LEU A 138 8.72 2.92 -5.39
CA LEU A 138 9.87 2.50 -6.19
C LEU A 138 11.20 3.00 -5.59
N SER A 139 11.25 4.25 -5.13
CA SER A 139 12.48 4.81 -4.53
C SER A 139 12.91 4.04 -3.27
N LEU A 140 11.96 3.60 -2.44
CA LEU A 140 12.26 2.75 -1.30
C LEU A 140 12.55 1.30 -1.71
N GLY A 141 11.88 0.78 -2.73
CA GLY A 141 12.23 -0.50 -3.32
C GLY A 141 13.69 -0.52 -3.79
N ILE A 142 14.15 0.52 -4.50
CA ILE A 142 15.55 0.66 -4.95
C ILE A 142 16.48 0.70 -3.74
N LEU A 143 16.16 1.49 -2.71
CA LEU A 143 16.97 1.56 -1.50
C LEU A 143 17.07 0.18 -0.82
N SER A 144 15.95 -0.53 -0.69
CA SER A 144 15.92 -1.88 -0.11
C SER A 144 16.74 -2.89 -0.92
N VAL A 145 16.63 -2.85 -2.25
CA VAL A 145 17.45 -3.67 -3.14
C VAL A 145 18.93 -3.37 -2.97
N LEU A 146 19.34 -2.10 -2.93
CA LEU A 146 20.74 -1.72 -2.72
C LEU A 146 21.28 -2.23 -1.38
N ILE A 147 20.48 -2.13 -0.32
CA ILE A 147 20.82 -2.68 1.00
C ILE A 147 21.04 -4.20 0.89
N LEU A 148 20.13 -4.94 0.28
CA LEU A 148 20.27 -6.39 0.12
C LEU A 148 21.51 -6.78 -0.69
N LEU A 149 21.84 -6.03 -1.74
CA LEU A 149 23.04 -6.25 -2.53
C LEU A 149 24.32 -6.02 -1.71
N ILE A 150 24.36 -5.00 -0.84
CA ILE A 150 25.51 -4.68 0.02
C ILE A 150 25.71 -5.72 1.12
N PHE A 151 24.63 -6.17 1.76
CA PHE A 151 24.68 -7.15 2.85
C PHE A 151 24.84 -8.60 2.39
N GLY A 152 25.19 -8.81 1.12
CA GLY A 152 25.61 -10.11 0.63
C GLY A 152 24.45 -11.10 0.56
N TRP A 153 23.35 -10.71 -0.10
CA TRP A 153 22.32 -11.65 -0.56
C TRP A 153 22.94 -12.64 -1.58
N GLY A 154 23.77 -13.59 -1.08
CA GLY A 154 24.43 -14.72 -1.75
C GLY A 154 25.76 -14.45 -2.49
N ASP A 155 26.51 -15.52 -2.76
CA ASP A 155 27.73 -15.52 -3.59
C ASP A 155 27.41 -15.36 -5.08
N TRP A 156 28.06 -14.42 -5.77
CA TRP A 156 27.83 -14.15 -7.20
C TRP A 156 28.51 -15.15 -8.14
N ILE A 157 28.85 -16.35 -7.69
CA ILE A 157 29.75 -17.24 -8.42
C ILE A 157 29.00 -18.05 -9.50
N ILE A 158 27.74 -18.44 -9.24
CA ILE A 158 26.94 -19.29 -10.13
C ILE A 158 25.98 -18.43 -10.97
N TRP A 159 25.94 -18.64 -12.29
CA TRP A 159 25.08 -17.87 -13.21
C TRP A 159 23.58 -18.05 -12.94
N ALA A 160 23.13 -19.24 -12.56
CA ALA A 160 21.72 -19.52 -12.23
C ALA A 160 21.24 -18.63 -11.06
N ASP A 161 22.03 -18.55 -10.00
CA ASP A 161 21.70 -17.74 -8.82
C ASP A 161 21.72 -16.24 -9.11
N ARG A 162 22.47 -15.78 -10.13
CA ARG A 162 22.46 -14.38 -10.57
C ARG A 162 21.13 -14.02 -11.24
N LEU A 163 20.61 -14.89 -12.09
CA LEU A 163 19.33 -14.66 -12.77
C LEU A 163 18.17 -14.68 -11.78
N GLU A 164 18.14 -15.63 -10.85
CA GLU A 164 17.13 -15.68 -9.79
C GLU A 164 17.14 -14.39 -8.95
N ARG A 165 18.32 -13.89 -8.59
CA ARG A 165 18.43 -12.63 -7.85
C ARG A 165 17.93 -11.43 -8.64
N LEU A 166 18.34 -11.30 -9.90
CA LEU A 166 17.87 -10.22 -10.77
C LEU A 166 16.35 -10.24 -10.90
N ALA A 167 15.76 -11.42 -11.07
CA ALA A 167 14.31 -11.61 -11.06
C ALA A 167 13.67 -11.06 -9.78
N TRP A 168 14.19 -11.46 -8.61
CA TRP A 168 13.70 -10.98 -7.33
C TRP A 168 13.90 -9.48 -7.11
N LEU A 169 14.93 -8.86 -7.69
CA LEU A 169 15.06 -7.40 -7.66
C LEU A 169 13.87 -6.74 -8.36
N PHE A 170 13.50 -7.20 -9.56
CA PHE A 170 12.34 -6.66 -10.28
C PHE A 170 11.04 -6.84 -9.49
N VAL A 171 10.84 -8.02 -8.88
CA VAL A 171 9.68 -8.29 -8.03
C VAL A 171 9.64 -7.35 -6.82
N ILE A 172 10.77 -7.13 -6.12
CA ILE A 172 10.82 -6.20 -4.98
C ILE A 172 10.45 -4.77 -5.41
N LEU A 173 11.05 -4.30 -6.50
CA LEU A 173 10.79 -2.95 -7.03
C LEU A 173 9.32 -2.77 -7.39
N ALA A 174 8.75 -3.73 -8.12
CA ALA A 174 7.38 -3.70 -8.57
C ALA A 174 6.38 -3.81 -7.41
N ALA A 175 6.58 -4.78 -6.52
CA ALA A 175 5.70 -4.99 -5.37
C ALA A 175 5.76 -3.83 -4.38
N SER A 176 6.95 -3.28 -4.11
CA SER A 176 7.08 -2.09 -3.25
C SER A 176 6.37 -0.87 -3.84
N ALA A 177 6.54 -0.62 -5.15
CA ALA A 177 5.86 0.46 -5.85
C ALA A 177 4.34 0.28 -5.86
N PHE A 178 3.85 -0.95 -6.05
CA PHE A 178 2.42 -1.26 -6.02
C PHE A 178 1.82 -1.10 -4.62
N LEU A 179 2.46 -1.66 -3.58
CA LEU A 179 1.98 -1.58 -2.20
C LEU A 179 1.94 -0.14 -1.68
N ALA A 180 2.90 0.71 -2.09
CA ALA A 180 2.85 2.13 -1.80
C ALA A 180 1.57 2.80 -2.35
N MET A 181 1.07 2.38 -3.51
CA MET A 181 -0.13 2.97 -4.11
C MET A 181 -1.41 2.68 -3.32
N ASN A 182 -1.44 1.68 -2.44
CA ASN A 182 -2.61 1.45 -1.58
C ASN A 182 -2.88 2.65 -0.66
N PHE A 183 -1.84 3.38 -0.25
CA PHE A 183 -1.97 4.58 0.57
C PHE A 183 -2.60 5.78 -0.17
N THR A 184 -2.74 5.72 -1.50
CA THR A 184 -3.37 6.81 -2.26
C THR A 184 -4.81 7.08 -1.83
N GLY A 185 -5.53 6.08 -1.30
CA GLY A 185 -6.90 6.23 -0.80
C GLY A 185 -7.00 6.76 0.64
N ALA A 186 -5.92 6.69 1.42
CA ALA A 186 -5.90 7.11 2.82
C ALA A 186 -5.15 8.44 3.04
N SER A 187 -4.50 8.97 1.99
CA SER A 187 -3.71 10.19 2.05
C SER A 187 -4.48 11.46 1.69
N THR A 188 -3.99 12.60 2.15
CA THR A 188 -4.52 13.94 1.79
C THR A 188 -3.82 14.55 0.56
N TYR A 189 -2.86 13.84 -0.05
CA TYR A 189 -2.03 14.38 -1.15
C TYR A 189 -2.63 14.18 -2.54
N THR A 190 -3.56 13.24 -2.67
CA THR A 190 -4.00 12.70 -3.95
C THR A 190 -5.41 13.18 -4.32
N SER A 191 -5.66 13.24 -5.63
CA SER A 191 -7.00 13.42 -6.18
C SER A 191 -7.39 12.18 -6.98
N LEU A 192 -8.69 11.89 -7.09
CA LEU A 192 -9.18 10.70 -7.80
C LEU A 192 -8.69 10.65 -9.26
N SER A 193 -8.71 11.78 -9.96
CA SER A 193 -8.21 11.87 -11.34
C SER A 193 -6.70 11.68 -11.43
N GLY A 194 -5.95 12.19 -10.45
CA GLY A 194 -4.50 11.99 -10.35
C GLY A 194 -4.15 10.52 -10.13
N VAL A 195 -4.82 9.86 -9.19
CA VAL A 195 -4.63 8.43 -8.89
C VAL A 195 -5.01 7.57 -10.09
N ARG A 196 -6.12 7.86 -10.77
CA ARG A 196 -6.52 7.12 -11.98
C ARG A 196 -5.47 7.23 -13.08
N ARG A 197 -4.92 8.43 -13.29
CA ARG A 197 -3.82 8.64 -14.25
C ARG A 197 -2.58 7.86 -13.83
N GLU A 198 -2.23 7.90 -12.55
CA GLU A 198 -1.11 7.16 -11.99
C GLU A 198 -1.23 5.65 -12.24
N MET A 199 -2.37 5.06 -11.87
CA MET A 199 -2.66 3.65 -12.07
C MET A 199 -2.56 3.22 -13.54
N HIS A 200 -3.03 4.05 -14.47
CA HIS A 200 -3.01 3.74 -15.90
C HIS A 200 -1.61 3.48 -16.45
N TRP A 201 -0.61 4.24 -15.99
CA TRP A 201 0.77 4.04 -16.46
C TRP A 201 1.56 3.13 -15.52
N ALA A 202 1.39 3.24 -14.20
CA ALA A 202 2.23 2.52 -13.23
C ALA A 202 1.93 1.02 -13.18
N ILE A 203 0.66 0.61 -13.21
CA ILE A 203 0.26 -0.80 -13.07
C ILE A 203 0.84 -1.67 -14.21
N PRO A 204 0.75 -1.28 -15.50
CA PRO A 204 1.36 -2.07 -16.57
C PRO A 204 2.87 -2.31 -16.37
N PHE A 205 3.62 -1.29 -15.92
CA PHE A 205 5.05 -1.45 -15.66
C PHE A 205 5.32 -2.36 -14.46
N GLN A 206 4.55 -2.22 -13.38
CA GLN A 206 4.68 -3.07 -12.18
C GLN A 206 4.38 -4.54 -12.52
N VAL A 207 3.29 -4.79 -13.24
CA VAL A 207 2.93 -6.15 -13.69
C VAL A 207 3.99 -6.71 -14.62
N SER A 208 4.47 -5.92 -15.59
CA SER A 208 5.52 -6.38 -16.51
C SER A 208 6.81 -6.72 -15.76
N ALA A 209 7.22 -5.91 -14.79
CA ALA A 209 8.39 -6.18 -13.96
C ALA A 209 8.22 -7.45 -13.11
N CYS A 210 7.03 -7.68 -12.54
CA CYS A 210 6.72 -8.93 -11.82
C CYS A 210 6.58 -10.17 -12.72
N ILE A 211 6.40 -10.03 -14.02
CA ILE A 211 6.36 -11.16 -14.96
C ILE A 211 7.76 -11.47 -15.49
N VAL A 212 8.56 -10.42 -15.71
CA VAL A 212 9.96 -10.54 -16.16
C VAL A 212 10.85 -11.11 -15.07
N GLY A 213 10.60 -10.73 -13.81
CA GLY A 213 11.23 -11.35 -12.65
C GLY A 213 10.44 -12.56 -12.20
#